data_AF-A0A0N1LCY1-F1
#
_entry.id   AF-A0A0N1LCY1-F1
#
_cell.length_a   1.000
_cell.length_b   1.000
_cell.length_c   1.000
_cell.angle_alpha   90.00
_cell.angle_beta   90.00
_cell.angle_gamma   90.00
#
_symmetry.space_group_name_H-M   'P 1'
#
loop_
_entity.id
_entity.type
_entity.pdbx_description
1 polymer ?
#
loop_
_entity_poly.entity_id
_entity_poly.type
_entity_poly.pdbx_seq_one_letter_code
_entity_poly.pdbx_strand_id
1 'polypeptide(L)'
;MNILSSGAGRPDQGLPLRSDQAYVIEIGETQAGLVSRRGGERVFTFISAASAFDALEGHRFATPGAAERAARQLASHRRSRAPISS
;
A
#
# COMPACT_ATOMS: atom_id res chain seq x y z
N MET A 1 28.66 -32.38 -39.99
CA MET A 1 28.69 -30.92 -39.79
C MET A 1 27.32 -30.35 -40.15
N ASN A 2 26.59 -29.79 -39.18
CA ASN A 2 25.81 -28.56 -39.37
C ASN A 2 25.46 -27.99 -37.99
N ILE A 3 26.07 -26.86 -37.67
CA ILE A 3 25.81 -26.03 -36.50
C ILE A 3 24.73 -25.00 -36.86
N LEU A 4 23.94 -24.60 -35.86
CA LEU A 4 23.25 -23.33 -35.60
C LEU A 4 21.94 -23.64 -34.86
N SER A 5 22.02 -23.80 -33.54
CA SER A 5 21.89 -22.71 -32.56
C SER A 5 20.44 -22.44 -32.24
N SER A 6 20.01 -23.08 -31.16
CA SER A 6 19.00 -22.65 -30.20
C SER A 6 18.45 -21.24 -30.44
N GLY A 7 17.26 -21.18 -31.03
CA GLY A 7 16.37 -20.04 -30.85
C GLY A 7 16.00 -19.97 -29.37
N ALA A 8 16.84 -19.31 -28.58
CA ALA A 8 16.49 -18.88 -27.24
C ALA A 8 15.33 -17.89 -27.38
N GLY A 9 14.11 -18.42 -27.28
CA GLY A 9 12.95 -17.65 -26.89
C GLY A 9 13.23 -17.08 -25.51
N ARG A 10 13.95 -15.95 -25.47
CA ARG A 10 13.91 -15.09 -24.31
C ARG A 10 12.46 -14.59 -24.29
N PRO A 11 11.65 -14.90 -23.27
CA PRO A 11 10.57 -13.99 -22.99
C PRO A 11 11.28 -12.65 -22.82
N ASP A 12 10.95 -11.72 -23.70
CA ASP A 12 10.99 -10.31 -23.38
C ASP A 12 10.25 -10.22 -22.04
N GLN A 13 11.01 -10.37 -20.95
CA GLN A 13 10.62 -9.96 -19.62
C GLN A 13 10.55 -8.45 -19.80
N GLY A 14 9.44 -7.98 -20.41
CA GLY A 14 9.16 -6.58 -20.60
C GLY A 14 9.52 -5.94 -19.28
N LEU A 15 10.44 -4.96 -19.34
CA LEU A 15 10.89 -4.21 -18.16
C LEU A 15 9.71 -4.15 -17.21
N PRO A 16 9.80 -4.58 -15.94
CA PRO A 16 8.64 -4.53 -15.06
C PRO A 16 8.11 -3.11 -15.18
N LEU A 17 6.96 -2.97 -15.85
CA LEU A 17 6.33 -1.70 -16.17
C LEU A 17 6.05 -1.14 -14.80
N ARG A 18 6.99 -0.33 -14.30
CA ARG A 18 7.26 -0.08 -12.87
C ARG A 18 6.15 -0.66 -12.00
N SER A 19 6.34 -1.82 -11.40
CA SER A 19 5.24 -2.60 -10.84
C SER A 19 4.35 -1.74 -9.91
N ASP A 20 3.04 -1.74 -10.13
CA ASP A 20 2.10 -1.19 -9.16
C ASP A 20 2.27 -1.98 -7.86
N GLN A 21 2.50 -1.27 -6.76
CA GLN A 21 2.70 -1.86 -5.45
C GLN A 21 1.54 -1.47 -4.56
N ALA A 22 0.77 -2.48 -4.13
CA ALA A 22 -0.30 -2.32 -3.18
C ALA A 22 0.03 -3.06 -1.88
N TYR A 23 -0.12 -2.38 -0.76
CA TYR A 23 0.09 -2.91 0.58
C TYR A 23 -1.18 -2.71 1.40
N VAL A 24 -1.58 -3.73 2.16
CA VAL A 24 -2.66 -3.57 3.15
C VAL A 24 -2.03 -3.11 4.45
N ILE A 25 -2.64 -2.11 5.09
CA ILE A 25 -2.26 -1.59 6.40
C ILE A 25 -3.27 -2.10 7.42
N GLU A 26 -2.79 -2.85 8.41
CA GLU A 26 -3.58 -3.41 9.49
C GLU A 26 -3.12 -2.83 10.83
N ILE A 27 -4.06 -2.35 11.65
CA ILE A 27 -3.77 -1.77 12.97
C ILE A 27 -4.50 -2.60 14.02
N GLY A 28 -3.73 -3.44 14.73
CA GLY A 28 -4.30 -4.43 15.64
C GLY A 28 -5.11 -5.45 14.85
N GLU A 29 -6.40 -5.56 15.14
CA GLU A 29 -7.34 -6.46 14.46
C GLU A 29 -8.16 -5.74 13.38
N THR A 30 -7.90 -4.47 13.12
CA THR A 30 -8.67 -3.65 12.16
C THR A 30 -7.85 -3.37 10.92
N GLN A 31 -8.39 -3.73 9.75
CA GLN A 31 -7.85 -3.29 8.48
C GLN A 31 -8.04 -1.77 8.35
N ALA A 32 -6.94 -1.03 8.40
CA ALA A 32 -6.97 0.43 8.38
C ALA A 32 -7.19 0.97 6.96
N GLY A 33 -6.51 0.36 5.99
CA GLY A 33 -6.58 0.81 4.60
C GLY A 33 -5.67 0.04 3.67
N LEU A 34 -5.73 0.41 2.40
CA LEU A 34 -4.80 -0.05 1.37
C LEU A 34 -3.91 1.12 0.97
N VAL A 35 -2.67 0.83 0.64
CA VAL A 35 -1.68 1.80 0.21
C VAL A 35 -1.16 1.35 -1.14
N SER A 36 -1.57 2.04 -2.20
CA SER A 36 -1.16 1.74 -3.57
C SER A 36 -0.19 2.78 -4.09
N ARG A 37 0.79 2.32 -4.88
CA ARG A 37 1.74 3.15 -5.61
C ARG A 37 1.83 2.64 -7.04
N ARG A 38 1.51 3.52 -7.98
CA ARG A 38 1.68 3.22 -9.40
C ARG A 38 3.12 3.25 -9.85
N GLY A 39 3.32 2.51 -10.92
CA GLY A 39 4.53 2.54 -11.70
C GLY A 39 4.94 3.88 -12.23
N GLY A 40 5.88 4.53 -11.56
CA GLY A 40 6.36 5.86 -11.96
C GLY A 40 6.22 6.88 -10.85
N GLU A 41 5.24 6.67 -9.97
CA GLU A 41 5.02 7.53 -8.82
C GLU A 41 6.06 7.22 -7.74
N ARG A 42 6.46 8.23 -6.98
CA ARG A 42 7.32 8.07 -5.79
C ARG A 42 6.51 8.07 -4.49
N VAL A 43 5.21 8.32 -4.62
CA VAL A 43 4.29 8.45 -3.50
C VAL A 43 3.31 7.29 -3.53
N PHE A 44 2.92 6.90 -2.33
CA PHE A 44 1.91 5.92 -2.04
C PHE A 44 0.63 6.67 -1.65
N THR A 45 -0.50 6.26 -2.19
CA THR A 45 -1.80 6.83 -1.83
C THR A 45 -2.49 5.88 -0.86
N PHE A 46 -2.92 6.40 0.28
CA PHE A 46 -3.73 5.65 1.24
C PHE A 46 -5.20 5.70 0.83
N ILE A 47 -5.84 4.54 0.82
CA ILE A 47 -7.27 4.34 0.61
C ILE A 47 -7.81 3.77 1.91
N SER A 48 -8.76 4.47 2.54
CA SER A 48 -9.30 4.04 3.82
C SER A 48 -10.20 2.82 3.65
N ALA A 49 -10.04 1.83 4.52
CA ALA A 49 -10.90 0.64 4.53
C ALA A 49 -12.01 0.73 5.60
N ALA A 50 -11.85 1.63 6.58
CA ALA A 50 -12.82 1.83 7.64
C ALA A 50 -12.96 3.32 7.97
N SER A 51 -14.16 3.77 8.36
CA SER A 51 -14.44 5.17 8.75
C SER A 51 -13.60 5.66 9.93
N ALA A 52 -12.92 4.77 10.64
CA ALA A 52 -11.92 5.13 11.65
C ALA A 52 -10.70 5.86 11.05
N PHE A 53 -10.39 5.60 9.78
CA PHE A 53 -9.19 6.05 9.08
C PHE A 53 -9.49 7.02 7.92
N ASP A 54 -10.72 7.51 7.82
CA ASP A 54 -11.17 8.47 6.80
C ASP A 54 -10.29 9.74 6.76
N ALA A 55 -9.74 10.16 7.90
CA ALA A 55 -8.79 11.28 7.96
C ALA A 55 -7.48 11.06 7.18
N LEU A 56 -7.21 9.82 6.75
CA LEU A 56 -6.06 9.45 5.92
C LEU A 56 -6.45 9.09 4.48
N GLU A 57 -7.74 9.13 4.13
CA GLU A 57 -8.25 8.86 2.79
C GLU A 57 -7.61 9.81 1.76
N GLY A 58 -7.10 9.26 0.66
CA GLY A 58 -6.40 10.00 -0.39
C GLY A 58 -5.05 10.61 0.04
N HIS A 59 -4.59 10.37 1.28
CA HIS A 59 -3.37 10.98 1.78
C HIS A 59 -2.14 10.31 1.14
N ARG A 60 -1.22 11.13 0.63
CA ARG A 60 -0.02 10.67 -0.05
C ARG A 60 1.16 10.54 0.90
N PHE A 61 1.78 9.38 0.94
CA PHE A 61 2.92 9.04 1.78
C PHE A 61 4.15 8.70 0.95
N ALA A 62 5.35 8.98 1.46
CA ALA A 62 6.58 8.60 0.79
C ALA A 62 6.89 7.10 0.88
N THR A 63 6.38 6.44 1.93
CA THR A 63 6.58 5.01 2.19
C THR A 63 5.31 4.40 2.80
N PRO A 64 5.07 3.09 2.64
CA PRO A 64 3.94 2.41 3.28
C PRO A 64 4.02 2.48 4.81
N GLY A 65 5.22 2.43 5.39
CA GLY A 65 5.42 2.57 6.84
C GLY A 65 5.00 3.94 7.38
N ALA A 66 5.14 5.02 6.61
CA ALA A 66 4.63 6.33 7.01
C ALA A 66 3.10 6.34 7.10
N ALA A 67 2.43 5.65 6.18
CA ALA A 67 0.99 5.49 6.19
C ALA A 67 0.51 4.66 7.41
N GLU A 68 1.19 3.55 7.71
CA GLU A 68 0.93 2.75 8.91
C GLU A 68 1.07 3.59 10.18
N ARG A 69 2.14 4.38 10.29
CA ARG A 69 2.35 5.25 11.46
C ARG A 69 1.26 6.28 11.63
N ALA A 70 0.77 6.89 10.54
CA ALA A 70 -0.36 7.81 10.58
C ALA A 70 -1.64 7.09 11.02
N ALA A 71 -1.93 5.91 10.46
CA ALA A 71 -3.09 5.10 10.83
C ALA A 71 -3.05 4.69 12.30
N ARG A 72 -1.89 4.24 12.79
CA ARG A 72 -1.69 3.86 14.19
C ARG A 72 -1.96 5.01 15.14
N GLN A 73 -1.48 6.22 14.82
CA GLN A 73 -1.76 7.40 15.63
C GLN A 73 -3.26 7.69 15.68
N LEU A 74 -3.96 7.63 14.54
CA LEU A 74 -5.39 7.87 14.48
C LEU A 74 -6.21 6.83 15.28
N ALA A 75 -5.83 5.56 15.21
CA ALA A 75 -6.43 4.49 16.00
C ALA A 75 -6.22 4.68 17.51
N SER A 76 -5.04 5.15 17.93
CA SER A 76 -4.76 5.49 19.33
C SER A 76 -5.64 6.64 19.82
N HIS A 77 -5.82 7.70 19.01
CA HIS A 77 -6.67 8.86 19.37
C HIS A 77 -8.15 8.50 19.49
N ARG A 78 -8.65 7.53 18.70
CA ARG A 78 -10.05 7.06 18.81
C ARG A 78 -10.30 6.20 20.04
N ARG A 79 -9.36 5.36 20.46
CA ARG A 79 -9.52 4.54 21.68
C ARG A 79 -9.68 5.39 22.94
N SER A 80 -9.07 6.58 22.97
CA SER A 80 -9.24 7.55 24.06
C SER A 80 -10.60 8.26 24.04
N ARG A 81 -11.38 8.11 22.96
CA ARG A 81 -12.68 8.78 22.75
C ARG A 81 -13.82 7.78 22.62
N ALA A 82 -13.79 6.69 23.38
CA ALA A 82 -14.99 5.93 23.66
C ALA A 82 -15.68 6.60 24.87
N PRO A 83 -16.87 7.22 24.70
CA PRO A 83 -17.61 7.71 25.84
C PRO A 83 -18.02 6.52 26.71
N ILE A 84 -17.72 6.62 28.01
CA ILE A 84 -18.48 5.91 29.03
C ILE A 84 -19.94 6.32 28.85
N SER A 85 -20.78 5.45 28.29
CA SER A 85 -22.22 5.68 28.36
C SER A 85 -22.66 5.19 29.74
N SER A 86 -22.90 6.14 30.66
CA SER A 86 -23.62 5.94 31.91
C SER A 86 -25.10 5.67 31.69
#